data_AF-A0A6N8ENV7-F1
#
_entry.id   AF-A0A6N8ENV7-F1
#
_cell.length_a   1.000
_cell.length_b   1.000
_cell.length_c   1.000
_cell.angle_alpha   90.00
_cell.angle_beta   90.00
_cell.angle_gamma   90.00
#
_symmetry.space_group_name_H-M   'P 1'
#
loop_
_entity.id
_entity.type
_entity.pdbx_description
1 polymer ?
#
loop_
_entity_poly.entity_id
_entity_poly.type
_entity_poly.pdbx_seq_one_letter_code
_entity_poly.pdbx_strand_id
1 'polypeptide(L)'
;MFKWLYRDALFRVQVRVAMLAIEFYLAVQLLVEGGGYLQKKQFDSVAFINVGTLVFGMLLVWGVWLFLTKALTEPVERLMGMGAALDEGYTPDISQYEGRKNCVGRLGKLLASLAVSLQEQKAAEKAHGEAANKAMEAMEELREREVRTHSVVEELNRALQRLAQGDLSIRIMSELFSGEFGPVREAFNGSLAGLGAALSAVAESSNMIANGASEISTASDDLAKRTERQAASLGQVTSFVKSISAGFQTTVSNCSYASNETRETLQKVKTASTGMEQTREAMNSIKTSSDDIVHITRSVSDIAFKTNVLALNASVEAARAGEAGRGFAVVAKEVQSLAEQSAKAADMIRDVLETATAHVQEGVRLVARTSGLLQDVEEGTEALAERVEVVTQATDEQARSLAEVSEAVSSMDGMTQQNAAMVEQSTAASHNLTTQALKLRETLATFTIGGGTEHSALLGRSQLKALPQEGAPAFSAGTKQKAASPLLASRHGEIQQDGKILPTHSDDEDGWEHF
;
A
#
# COMPACT_ATOMS: atom_id res chain seq x y z
N MET A 1 -68.63 -104.77 -41.09
CA MET A 1 -69.75 -103.79 -41.05
C MET A 1 -70.32 -103.56 -39.64
N PHE A 2 -70.52 -104.60 -38.81
CA PHE A 2 -71.11 -104.44 -37.46
C PHE A 2 -70.25 -103.70 -36.40
N LYS A 3 -68.91 -103.59 -36.56
CA LYS A 3 -68.06 -102.89 -35.57
C LYS A 3 -68.33 -101.39 -35.47
N TRP A 4 -68.64 -100.72 -36.58
CA TRP A 4 -68.97 -99.29 -36.58
C TRP A 4 -70.28 -99.01 -35.85
N LEU A 5 -71.27 -99.89 -36.02
CA LEU A 5 -72.57 -99.74 -35.38
C LEU A 5 -72.46 -99.75 -33.85
N TYR A 6 -71.58 -100.56 -33.26
CA TYR A 6 -71.47 -100.66 -31.79
C TYR A 6 -70.55 -99.59 -31.17
N ARG A 7 -69.50 -99.13 -31.88
CA ARG A 7 -68.46 -98.28 -31.29
C ARG A 7 -68.67 -96.79 -31.49
N ASP A 8 -69.07 -96.38 -32.70
CA ASP A 8 -68.99 -94.97 -33.11
C ASP A 8 -70.35 -94.40 -33.57
N ALA A 9 -71.35 -95.25 -33.81
CA ALA A 9 -72.66 -94.79 -34.24
C ALA A 9 -73.45 -94.17 -33.07
N LEU A 10 -74.07 -93.01 -33.33
CA LEU A 10 -75.00 -92.36 -32.41
C LEU A 10 -76.06 -93.36 -31.93
N PHE A 11 -76.42 -93.30 -30.66
CA PHE A 11 -77.37 -94.23 -30.03
C PHE A 11 -78.69 -94.35 -30.82
N ARG A 12 -79.13 -93.27 -31.49
CA ARG A 12 -80.29 -93.27 -32.39
C ARG A 12 -80.17 -94.22 -33.57
N VAL A 13 -78.98 -94.29 -34.17
CA VAL A 13 -78.68 -95.13 -35.33
C VAL A 13 -78.66 -96.59 -34.92
N GLN A 14 -78.11 -96.92 -33.75
CA GLN A 14 -78.12 -98.28 -33.19
C GLN A 14 -79.56 -98.81 -33.03
N VAL A 15 -80.44 -98.01 -32.41
CA VAL A 15 -81.85 -98.38 -32.20
C VAL A 15 -82.61 -98.50 -33.52
N ARG A 16 -82.39 -97.59 -34.48
CA ARG A 16 -83.03 -97.64 -35.81
C ARG A 16 -82.67 -98.92 -36.57
N VAL A 17 -81.39 -99.29 -36.59
CA VAL A 17 -80.93 -100.49 -37.30
C VAL A 17 -81.51 -101.76 -36.67
N ALA A 18 -81.57 -101.82 -35.34
CA ALA A 18 -82.18 -102.96 -34.64
C ALA A 18 -83.68 -103.10 -34.93
N MET A 19 -84.44 -102.00 -34.93
CA MET A 19 -85.89 -102.03 -35.21
C MET A 19 -86.20 -102.40 -36.67
N LEU A 20 -85.46 -101.86 -37.63
CA LEU A 20 -85.63 -102.20 -39.05
C LEU A 20 -85.37 -103.69 -39.34
N ALA A 21 -84.41 -104.31 -38.62
CA ALA A 21 -84.16 -105.75 -38.75
C ALA A 21 -85.35 -106.59 -38.27
N ILE A 22 -86.03 -106.17 -37.19
CA ILE A 22 -87.22 -106.86 -36.65
C ILE A 22 -88.42 -106.72 -37.61
N GLU A 23 -88.66 -105.52 -38.15
CA GLU A 23 -89.74 -105.33 -39.14
C GLU A 23 -89.50 -106.13 -40.42
N PHE A 24 -88.26 -106.18 -40.90
CA PHE A 24 -87.92 -106.96 -42.08
C PHE A 24 -88.20 -108.45 -41.89
N TYR A 25 -87.86 -109.00 -40.72
CA TYR A 25 -88.17 -110.38 -40.36
C TYR A 25 -89.69 -110.66 -40.36
N LEU A 26 -90.48 -109.77 -39.73
CA LEU A 26 -91.94 -109.90 -39.70
C LEU A 26 -92.58 -109.80 -41.09
N ALA A 27 -92.08 -108.92 -41.96
CA ALA A 27 -92.57 -108.77 -43.33
C ALA A 27 -92.32 -110.02 -44.18
N VAL A 28 -91.14 -110.66 -44.03
CA VAL A 28 -90.83 -111.92 -44.73
C VAL A 28 -91.74 -113.04 -44.24
N GLN A 29 -92.00 -113.13 -42.93
CA GLN A 29 -92.90 -114.13 -42.36
C GLN A 29 -94.32 -114.03 -42.96
N LEU A 30 -94.84 -112.79 -43.09
CA LEU A 30 -96.15 -112.52 -43.70
C LEU A 30 -96.23 -113.00 -45.16
N LEU A 31 -95.17 -112.80 -45.95
CA LEU A 31 -95.12 -113.24 -47.34
C LEU A 31 -95.10 -114.76 -47.49
N VAL A 32 -94.34 -115.46 -46.64
CA VAL A 32 -94.26 -116.93 -46.66
C VAL A 32 -95.61 -117.55 -46.33
N GLU A 33 -96.29 -117.09 -45.28
CA GLU A 33 -97.61 -117.59 -44.93
C GLU A 33 -98.67 -117.21 -45.99
N GLY A 34 -98.63 -115.97 -46.50
CA GLY A 34 -99.55 -115.51 -47.54
C GLY A 34 -99.45 -116.32 -48.84
N GLY A 35 -98.24 -116.71 -49.25
CA GLY A 35 -98.02 -117.53 -50.44
C GLY A 35 -98.59 -118.95 -50.32
N GLY A 36 -98.54 -119.54 -49.11
CA GLY A 36 -99.09 -120.88 -48.87
C GLY A 36 -100.62 -120.96 -49.00
N TYR A 37 -101.32 -119.89 -48.64
CA TYR A 37 -102.79 -119.87 -48.70
C TYR A 37 -103.35 -119.70 -50.12
N LEU A 38 -102.61 -119.08 -51.04
CA LEU A 38 -103.03 -118.92 -52.44
C LEU A 38 -103.10 -120.24 -53.24
N GLN A 39 -102.41 -121.30 -52.78
CA GLN A 39 -102.32 -122.58 -53.49
C GLN A 39 -103.44 -123.58 -53.13
N LYS A 40 -104.04 -123.48 -51.93
CA LYS A 40 -105.20 -124.29 -51.53
C LYS A 40 -106.47 -123.53 -51.85
N LYS A 41 -107.22 -123.98 -52.86
CA LYS A 41 -108.41 -123.30 -53.42
C LYS A 41 -109.66 -123.27 -52.50
N GLN A 42 -109.50 -123.45 -51.19
CA GLN A 42 -110.50 -123.20 -50.15
C GLN A 42 -109.82 -122.43 -48.99
N PHE A 43 -110.22 -121.18 -48.80
CA PHE A 43 -109.82 -120.37 -47.65
C PHE A 43 -110.74 -120.73 -46.47
N ASP A 44 -110.23 -121.49 -45.50
CA ASP A 44 -110.89 -121.70 -44.21
C ASP A 44 -110.65 -120.51 -43.28
N SER A 45 -111.55 -120.28 -42.32
CA SER A 45 -111.49 -119.15 -41.37
C SER A 45 -110.18 -119.05 -40.57
N VAL A 46 -109.40 -120.13 -40.47
CA VAL A 46 -108.09 -120.16 -39.78
C VAL A 46 -107.05 -119.26 -40.47
N ALA A 47 -107.09 -119.15 -41.81
CA ALA A 47 -106.11 -118.35 -42.55
C ALA A 47 -106.23 -116.84 -42.24
N PHE A 48 -107.45 -116.35 -42.01
CA PHE A 48 -107.70 -114.94 -41.75
C PHE A 48 -107.16 -114.49 -40.39
N ILE A 49 -107.24 -115.37 -39.38
CA ILE A 49 -106.76 -115.08 -38.03
C ILE A 49 -105.23 -114.93 -38.02
N ASN A 50 -104.48 -115.85 -38.65
CA ASN A 50 -103.01 -115.81 -38.64
C ASN A 50 -102.44 -114.57 -39.35
N VAL A 51 -102.99 -114.22 -40.51
CA VAL A 51 -102.58 -112.98 -41.22
C VAL A 51 -102.90 -111.76 -40.36
N GLY A 52 -104.04 -111.74 -39.66
CA GLY A 52 -104.40 -110.68 -38.73
C GLY A 52 -103.41 -110.49 -37.58
N THR A 53 -102.94 -111.57 -36.95
CA THR A 53 -101.96 -111.50 -35.85
C THR A 53 -100.60 -110.95 -36.30
N LEU A 54 -100.14 -111.32 -37.49
CA LEU A 54 -98.86 -110.83 -38.03
C LEU A 54 -98.89 -109.32 -38.33
N VAL A 55 -99.98 -108.82 -38.92
CA VAL A 55 -100.15 -107.38 -39.17
C VAL A 55 -100.19 -106.59 -37.85
N PHE A 56 -100.88 -107.11 -36.83
CA PHE A 56 -100.90 -106.48 -35.52
C PHE A 56 -99.51 -106.44 -34.86
N GLY A 57 -98.75 -107.54 -34.95
CA GLY A 57 -97.37 -107.59 -34.46
C GLY A 57 -96.47 -106.53 -35.11
N MET A 58 -96.63 -106.31 -36.42
CA MET A 58 -95.87 -105.31 -37.17
C MET A 58 -96.16 -103.87 -36.71
N LEU A 59 -97.44 -103.55 -36.47
CA LEU A 59 -97.84 -102.23 -35.95
C LEU A 59 -97.33 -101.96 -34.53
N LEU A 60 -97.26 -102.98 -33.68
CA LEU A 60 -96.78 -102.84 -32.31
C LEU A 60 -95.29 -102.49 -32.27
N VAL A 61 -94.47 -103.17 -33.08
CA VAL A 61 -93.02 -102.87 -33.20
C VAL A 61 -92.79 -101.44 -33.67
N TRP A 62 -93.53 -100.99 -34.68
CA TRP A 62 -93.45 -99.62 -35.19
C TRP A 62 -93.80 -98.57 -34.11
N GLY A 63 -94.84 -98.83 -33.32
CA GLY A 63 -95.23 -97.97 -32.19
C GLY A 63 -94.14 -97.87 -31.12
N VAL A 64 -93.51 -98.99 -30.74
CA VAL A 64 -92.42 -99.00 -29.74
C VAL A 64 -91.19 -98.25 -30.26
N TRP A 65 -90.87 -98.35 -31.56
CA TRP A 65 -89.75 -97.63 -32.16
C TRP A 65 -89.91 -96.10 -32.08
N LEU A 66 -91.10 -95.58 -32.39
CA LEU A 66 -91.38 -94.15 -32.28
C LEU A 66 -91.24 -93.63 -30.84
N PHE A 67 -91.71 -94.42 -29.86
CA PHE A 67 -91.62 -94.06 -28.45
C PHE A 67 -90.17 -94.02 -27.95
N LEU A 68 -89.37 -95.06 -28.22
CA LEU A 68 -87.96 -95.12 -27.78
C LEU A 68 -87.14 -93.95 -28.33
N THR A 69 -87.36 -93.60 -29.60
CA THR A 69 -86.60 -92.54 -30.27
C THR A 69 -86.87 -91.16 -29.66
N LYS A 70 -88.13 -90.84 -29.33
CA LYS A 70 -88.49 -89.53 -28.75
C LYS A 70 -88.26 -89.44 -27.24
N ALA A 71 -88.46 -90.52 -26.49
CA ALA A 71 -88.40 -90.49 -25.03
C ALA A 71 -86.97 -90.57 -24.47
N LEU A 72 -86.07 -91.33 -25.11
CA LEU A 72 -84.74 -91.64 -24.57
C LEU A 72 -83.60 -91.02 -25.36
N THR A 73 -83.66 -91.04 -26.69
CA THR A 73 -82.48 -90.71 -27.49
C THR A 73 -82.22 -89.22 -27.63
N GLU A 74 -83.26 -88.44 -27.96
CA GLU A 74 -83.12 -87.00 -28.20
C GLU A 74 -82.65 -86.19 -26.96
N PRO A 75 -83.08 -86.48 -25.72
CA PRO A 75 -82.60 -85.76 -24.54
C PRO A 75 -81.11 -86.02 -24.20
N VAL A 76 -80.60 -87.22 -24.48
CA VAL A 76 -79.24 -87.63 -24.11
C VAL A 76 -78.20 -86.95 -24.99
N GLU A 77 -78.47 -86.80 -26.30
CA GLU A 77 -77.57 -86.10 -27.23
C GLU A 77 -77.42 -84.61 -26.88
N ARG A 78 -78.50 -83.94 -26.47
CA ARG A 78 -78.42 -82.51 -26.08
C ARG A 78 -77.61 -82.27 -24.80
N LEU A 79 -77.69 -83.18 -23.83
CA LEU A 79 -76.87 -83.09 -22.62
C LEU A 79 -75.37 -83.25 -22.92
N MET A 80 -75.00 -84.10 -23.89
CA MET A 80 -73.60 -84.17 -24.34
C MET A 80 -73.13 -82.88 -25.02
N GLY A 81 -74.02 -82.20 -25.78
CA GLY A 81 -73.71 -80.88 -26.35
C GLY A 81 -73.46 -79.80 -25.30
N MET A 82 -74.21 -79.81 -24.18
CA MET A 82 -73.97 -78.88 -23.07
C MET A 82 -72.63 -79.12 -22.38
N GLY A 83 -72.17 -80.37 -22.29
CA GLY A 83 -70.86 -80.72 -21.76
C GLY A 83 -69.71 -80.16 -22.61
N ALA A 84 -69.83 -80.21 -23.93
CA ALA A 84 -68.82 -79.67 -24.85
C ALA A 84 -68.77 -78.12 -24.82
N ALA A 85 -69.93 -77.45 -24.74
CA ALA A 85 -70.00 -75.99 -24.63
C ALA A 85 -69.31 -75.46 -23.36
N LEU A 86 -69.30 -76.26 -22.29
CA LEU A 86 -68.68 -75.90 -21.03
C LEU A 86 -67.15 -75.97 -21.07
N ASP A 87 -66.58 -76.89 -21.85
CA ASP A 87 -65.13 -76.99 -22.09
C ASP A 87 -64.61 -75.78 -22.89
N GLU A 88 -65.44 -75.26 -23.80
CA GLU A 88 -65.13 -74.07 -24.60
C GLU A 88 -65.43 -72.74 -23.88
N GLY A 89 -65.90 -72.78 -22.63
CA GLY A 89 -66.13 -71.59 -21.81
C GLY A 89 -67.42 -70.83 -22.10
N TYR A 90 -68.40 -71.45 -22.77
CA TYR A 90 -69.73 -70.90 -22.98
C TYR A 90 -70.72 -71.38 -21.91
N THR A 91 -71.63 -70.51 -21.48
CA THR A 91 -72.71 -70.87 -20.55
C THR A 91 -73.88 -71.51 -21.31
N PRO A 92 -74.16 -72.81 -21.12
CA PRO A 92 -75.25 -73.48 -21.83
C PRO A 92 -76.63 -73.00 -21.33
N ASP A 93 -77.57 -72.74 -22.25
CA ASP A 93 -78.95 -72.34 -21.93
C ASP A 93 -79.75 -73.51 -21.31
N ILE A 94 -80.14 -73.32 -20.05
CA ILE A 94 -80.78 -74.33 -19.19
C ILE A 94 -82.28 -74.15 -19.02
N SER A 95 -82.89 -73.14 -19.65
CA SER A 95 -84.32 -72.80 -19.53
C SER A 95 -85.27 -73.99 -19.80
N GLN A 96 -84.85 -74.94 -20.65
CA GLN A 96 -85.66 -76.07 -21.09
C GLN A 96 -85.66 -77.27 -20.11
N TYR A 97 -84.77 -77.28 -19.12
CA TYR A 97 -84.58 -78.40 -18.17
C TYR A 97 -85.08 -78.10 -16.76
N GLU A 98 -85.51 -76.87 -16.51
CA GLU A 98 -85.90 -76.37 -15.19
C GLU A 98 -87.17 -77.06 -14.63
N GLY A 99 -88.08 -77.47 -15.52
CA GLY A 99 -89.33 -78.18 -15.18
C GLY A 99 -89.25 -79.72 -15.15
N ARG A 100 -88.11 -80.34 -15.49
CA ARG A 100 -88.01 -81.82 -15.57
C ARG A 100 -87.47 -82.41 -14.27
N LYS A 101 -88.26 -83.28 -13.62
CA LYS A 101 -87.87 -84.01 -12.39
C LYS A 101 -87.12 -85.33 -12.63
N ASN A 102 -86.91 -85.71 -13.89
CA ASN A 102 -86.20 -86.94 -14.26
C ASN A 102 -84.67 -86.78 -14.18
N CYS A 103 -83.92 -87.88 -14.34
CA CYS A 103 -82.46 -87.89 -14.24
C CYS A 103 -81.76 -86.91 -15.21
N VAL A 104 -82.37 -86.65 -16.36
CA VAL A 104 -81.88 -85.69 -17.37
C VAL A 104 -81.90 -84.26 -16.81
N GLY A 105 -82.96 -83.86 -16.10
CA GLY A 105 -83.06 -82.53 -15.49
C GLY A 105 -82.09 -82.31 -14.32
N ARG A 106 -81.84 -83.35 -13.50
CA ARG A 106 -80.83 -83.28 -12.43
C ARG A 106 -79.41 -83.12 -12.97
N LEU A 107 -79.06 -83.83 -14.04
CA LEU A 107 -77.73 -83.74 -14.65
C LEU A 107 -77.49 -82.36 -15.29
N GLY A 108 -78.53 -81.75 -15.91
CA GLY A 108 -78.46 -80.38 -16.43
C GLY A 108 -78.22 -79.32 -15.35
N LYS A 109 -78.84 -79.45 -14.17
CA LYS A 109 -78.64 -78.52 -13.04
C LYS A 109 -77.22 -78.58 -12.46
N LEU A 110 -76.64 -79.78 -12.36
CA LEU A 110 -75.25 -79.94 -11.88
C LEU A 110 -74.22 -79.32 -12.82
N LEU A 111 -74.41 -79.48 -14.14
CA LEU A 111 -73.56 -78.84 -15.15
C LEU A 111 -73.64 -77.31 -15.07
N ALA A 112 -74.83 -76.75 -14.79
CA ALA A 112 -75.00 -75.31 -14.61
C ALA A 112 -74.28 -74.74 -13.37
N SER A 113 -74.36 -75.42 -12.23
CA SER A 113 -73.67 -74.97 -11.02
C SER A 113 -72.14 -74.99 -11.17
N LEU A 114 -71.62 -75.96 -11.95
CA LEU A 114 -70.19 -76.04 -12.25
C LEU A 114 -69.75 -74.87 -13.15
N ALA A 115 -70.59 -74.49 -14.12
CA ALA A 115 -70.33 -73.36 -15.03
C ALA A 115 -70.08 -72.03 -14.28
N VAL A 116 -70.94 -71.72 -13.31
CA VAL A 116 -70.84 -70.48 -12.52
C VAL A 116 -69.58 -70.48 -11.65
N SER A 117 -69.26 -71.61 -11.01
CA SER A 117 -68.09 -71.70 -10.12
C SER A 117 -66.74 -71.50 -10.85
N LEU A 118 -66.63 -71.96 -12.11
CA LEU A 118 -65.40 -71.80 -12.90
C LEU A 118 -65.20 -70.37 -13.40
N GLN A 119 -66.28 -69.60 -13.57
CA GLN A 119 -66.21 -68.22 -14.04
C GLN A 119 -65.71 -67.28 -12.94
N GLU A 120 -66.17 -67.45 -11.69
CA GLU A 120 -65.71 -66.65 -10.55
C GLU A 120 -64.22 -66.84 -10.28
N GLN A 121 -63.70 -68.07 -10.43
CA GLN A 121 -62.29 -68.37 -10.19
C GLN A 121 -61.35 -67.67 -11.19
N LYS A 122 -61.72 -67.62 -12.48
CA LYS A 122 -60.91 -66.95 -13.53
C LYS A 122 -60.91 -65.42 -13.42
N ALA A 123 -61.97 -64.81 -12.90
CA ALA A 123 -62.05 -63.36 -12.72
C ALA A 123 -61.14 -62.89 -11.57
N ALA A 124 -61.07 -63.65 -10.47
CA ALA A 124 -60.21 -63.34 -9.33
C ALA A 124 -58.71 -63.46 -9.67
N GLU A 125 -58.33 -64.44 -10.49
CA GLU A 125 -56.92 -64.67 -10.88
C GLU A 125 -56.34 -63.51 -11.72
N LYS A 126 -57.14 -62.93 -12.64
CA LYS A 126 -56.71 -61.77 -13.45
C LYS A 126 -56.53 -60.50 -12.62
N ALA A 127 -57.43 -60.22 -11.67
CA ALA A 127 -57.33 -59.05 -10.82
C ALA A 127 -56.11 -59.10 -9.88
N HIS A 128 -55.77 -60.29 -9.37
CA HIS A 128 -54.58 -60.47 -8.53
C HIS A 128 -53.26 -60.36 -9.31
N GLY A 129 -53.20 -60.83 -10.57
CA GLY A 129 -52.02 -60.71 -11.41
C GLY A 129 -51.67 -59.25 -11.77
N GLU A 130 -52.67 -58.43 -12.10
CA GLU A 130 -52.44 -57.02 -12.44
C GLU A 130 -52.02 -56.16 -11.24
N ALA A 131 -52.57 -56.43 -10.05
CA ALA A 131 -52.17 -55.74 -8.82
C ALA A 131 -50.75 -56.13 -8.37
N ALA A 132 -50.37 -57.41 -8.52
CA ALA A 132 -49.03 -57.88 -8.20
C ALA A 132 -47.97 -57.28 -9.13
N ASN A 133 -48.23 -57.21 -10.44
CA ASN A 133 -47.31 -56.59 -11.39
C ASN A 133 -47.12 -55.08 -11.11
N LYS A 134 -48.21 -54.33 -10.88
CA LYS A 134 -48.11 -52.90 -10.53
C LYS A 134 -47.38 -52.65 -9.22
N ALA A 135 -47.57 -53.50 -8.21
CA ALA A 135 -46.85 -53.40 -6.94
C ALA A 135 -45.35 -53.72 -7.10
N MET A 136 -45.01 -54.68 -7.96
CA MET A 136 -43.62 -55.03 -8.25
C MET A 136 -42.91 -53.95 -9.07
N GLU A 137 -43.58 -53.34 -10.05
CA GLU A 137 -43.07 -52.18 -10.80
C GLU A 137 -42.82 -50.98 -9.88
N ALA A 138 -43.78 -50.64 -9.00
CA ALA A 138 -43.61 -49.55 -8.05
C ALA A 138 -42.50 -49.81 -7.01
N MET A 139 -42.32 -51.06 -6.57
CA MET A 139 -41.20 -51.43 -5.68
C MET A 139 -39.84 -51.29 -6.39
N GLU A 140 -39.74 -51.68 -7.66
CA GLU A 140 -38.48 -51.55 -8.40
C GLU A 140 -38.14 -50.08 -8.67
N GLU A 141 -39.11 -49.23 -9.03
CA GLU A 141 -38.90 -47.78 -9.17
C GLU A 141 -38.42 -47.13 -7.86
N LEU A 142 -39.00 -47.51 -6.72
CA LEU A 142 -38.55 -47.02 -5.41
C LEU A 142 -37.12 -47.50 -5.09
N ARG A 143 -36.79 -48.75 -5.40
CA ARG A 143 -35.46 -49.31 -5.18
C ARG A 143 -34.41 -48.65 -6.05
N GLU A 144 -34.71 -48.40 -7.32
CA GLU A 144 -33.84 -47.65 -8.23
C GLU A 144 -33.62 -46.22 -7.75
N ARG A 145 -34.67 -45.56 -7.24
CA ARG A 145 -34.56 -44.21 -6.66
C ARG A 145 -33.73 -44.20 -5.39
N GLU A 146 -33.89 -45.19 -4.51
CA GLU A 146 -33.11 -45.31 -3.27
C GLU A 146 -31.64 -45.57 -3.57
N VAL A 147 -31.32 -46.49 -4.50
CA VAL A 147 -29.94 -46.73 -4.96
C VAL A 147 -29.33 -45.47 -5.55
N ARG A 148 -30.06 -44.75 -6.43
CA ARG A 148 -29.59 -43.50 -7.03
C ARG A 148 -29.34 -42.43 -5.97
N THR A 149 -30.25 -42.28 -5.01
CA THR A 149 -30.12 -41.33 -3.91
C THR A 149 -28.92 -41.67 -3.04
N HIS A 150 -28.72 -42.95 -2.71
CA HIS A 150 -27.57 -43.41 -1.93
C HIS A 150 -26.25 -43.10 -2.65
N SER A 151 -26.15 -43.40 -3.94
CA SER A 151 -24.95 -43.09 -4.74
C SER A 151 -24.68 -41.58 -4.84
N VAL A 152 -25.71 -40.75 -5.01
CA VAL A 152 -25.60 -39.28 -5.01
C VAL A 152 -25.08 -38.77 -3.66
N VAL A 153 -25.62 -39.26 -2.55
CA VAL A 153 -25.19 -38.88 -1.20
C VAL A 153 -23.74 -39.31 -0.95
N GLU A 154 -23.36 -40.50 -1.41
CA GLU A 154 -22.00 -41.01 -1.25
C GLU A 154 -20.98 -40.18 -2.04
N GLU A 155 -21.29 -39.81 -3.28
CA GLU A 155 -20.44 -38.93 -4.09
C GLU A 155 -20.34 -37.52 -3.49
N LEU A 156 -21.46 -36.97 -3.02
CA LEU A 156 -21.47 -35.68 -2.32
C LEU A 156 -20.64 -35.74 -1.03
N ASN A 157 -20.73 -36.82 -0.26
CA ASN A 157 -19.95 -37.02 0.95
C ASN A 157 -18.44 -37.08 0.64
N ARG A 158 -18.03 -37.79 -0.41
CA ARG A 158 -16.62 -37.80 -0.87
C ARG A 158 -16.15 -36.40 -1.30
N ALA A 159 -16.99 -35.65 -1.99
CA ALA A 159 -16.68 -34.28 -2.39
C ALA A 159 -16.54 -33.36 -1.16
N LEU A 160 -17.43 -33.46 -0.17
CA LEU A 160 -17.35 -32.72 1.09
C LEU A 160 -16.12 -33.08 1.92
N GLN A 161 -15.71 -34.34 1.94
CA GLN A 161 -14.47 -34.77 2.61
C GLN A 161 -13.22 -34.14 1.97
N ARG A 162 -13.18 -34.04 0.63
CA ARG A 162 -12.09 -33.35 -0.08
C ARG A 162 -12.10 -31.85 0.20
N LEU A 163 -13.29 -31.23 0.24
CA LEU A 163 -13.42 -29.83 0.65
C LEU A 163 -12.91 -29.60 2.09
N ALA A 164 -13.22 -30.51 3.02
CA ALA A 164 -12.73 -30.44 4.39
C ALA A 164 -11.19 -30.56 4.50
N GLN A 165 -10.54 -31.16 3.50
CA GLN A 165 -9.08 -31.20 3.36
C GLN A 165 -8.51 -29.96 2.64
N GLY A 166 -9.35 -28.98 2.29
CA GLY A 166 -8.95 -27.75 1.61
C GLY A 166 -8.93 -27.83 0.09
N ASP A 167 -9.41 -28.92 -0.52
CA ASP A 167 -9.43 -29.05 -1.99
C ASP A 167 -10.69 -28.40 -2.59
N LEU A 168 -10.53 -27.16 -3.08
CA LEU A 168 -11.57 -26.41 -3.79
C LEU A 168 -11.52 -26.63 -5.30
N SER A 169 -10.58 -27.44 -5.81
CA SER A 169 -10.47 -27.73 -7.24
C SER A 169 -11.52 -28.72 -7.73
N ILE A 170 -12.15 -29.44 -6.81
CA ILE A 170 -13.15 -30.46 -7.10
C ILE A 170 -14.39 -29.87 -7.75
N ARG A 171 -14.94 -30.59 -8.72
CA ARG A 171 -16.24 -30.28 -9.32
C ARG A 171 -17.02 -31.57 -9.48
N ILE A 172 -18.30 -31.57 -9.10
CA ILE A 172 -19.19 -32.70 -9.33
C ILE A 172 -19.63 -32.65 -10.80
N MET A 173 -19.10 -33.56 -11.62
CA MET A 173 -19.39 -33.66 -13.06
C MET A 173 -20.25 -34.89 -13.41
N SER A 174 -20.52 -35.74 -12.43
CA SER A 174 -21.27 -37.00 -12.58
C SER A 174 -22.71 -36.78 -13.05
N GLU A 175 -23.17 -37.66 -13.93
CA GLU A 175 -24.56 -37.69 -14.42
C GLU A 175 -25.55 -38.19 -13.35
N LEU A 176 -25.06 -38.76 -12.24
CA LEU A 176 -25.87 -39.14 -11.07
C LEU A 176 -26.67 -37.94 -10.50
N PHE A 177 -26.16 -36.73 -10.71
CA PHE A 177 -26.79 -35.48 -10.29
C PHE A 177 -27.72 -34.86 -11.35
N SER A 178 -28.13 -35.61 -12.37
CA SER A 178 -29.12 -35.14 -13.35
C SER A 178 -30.54 -35.15 -12.77
N GLY A 179 -31.46 -34.36 -13.35
CA GLY A 179 -32.85 -34.28 -12.90
C GLY A 179 -33.01 -33.58 -11.54
N GLU A 180 -33.59 -34.28 -10.56
CA GLU A 180 -33.94 -33.69 -9.25
C GLU A 180 -32.74 -33.24 -8.41
N PHE A 181 -31.55 -33.81 -8.66
CA PHE A 181 -30.31 -33.47 -7.93
C PHE A 181 -29.44 -32.41 -8.63
N GLY A 182 -29.85 -31.92 -9.80
CA GLY A 182 -29.13 -30.90 -10.57
C GLY A 182 -28.86 -29.62 -9.78
N PRO A 183 -29.86 -29.06 -9.07
CA PRO A 183 -29.67 -27.88 -8.23
C PRO A 183 -28.61 -28.07 -7.13
N VAL A 184 -28.46 -29.29 -6.58
CA VAL A 184 -27.46 -29.58 -5.55
C VAL A 184 -26.05 -29.52 -6.13
N ARG A 185 -25.84 -30.09 -7.32
CA ARG A 185 -24.57 -30.00 -8.04
C ARG A 185 -24.20 -28.55 -8.36
N GLU A 186 -25.16 -27.77 -8.85
CA GLU A 186 -24.95 -26.36 -9.18
C GLU A 186 -24.63 -25.53 -7.94
N ALA A 187 -25.38 -25.70 -6.85
CA ALA A 187 -25.13 -25.01 -5.60
C ALA A 187 -23.74 -25.38 -5.01
N PHE A 188 -23.36 -26.66 -5.04
CA PHE A 188 -22.05 -27.12 -4.57
C PHE A 188 -20.91 -26.53 -5.42
N ASN A 189 -20.97 -26.70 -6.75
CA ASN A 189 -19.93 -26.20 -7.66
C ASN A 189 -19.86 -24.66 -7.63
N GLY A 190 -21.00 -23.98 -7.55
CA GLY A 190 -21.07 -22.52 -7.42
C GLY A 190 -20.48 -22.01 -6.11
N SER A 191 -20.73 -22.71 -4.99
CA SER A 191 -20.14 -22.38 -3.68
C SER A 191 -18.62 -22.53 -3.70
N LEU A 192 -18.09 -23.59 -4.31
CA LEU A 192 -16.64 -23.77 -4.47
C LEU A 192 -16.01 -22.72 -5.38
N ALA A 193 -16.70 -22.33 -6.46
CA ALA A 193 -16.24 -21.26 -7.34
C ALA A 193 -16.18 -19.92 -6.60
N GLY A 194 -17.22 -19.58 -5.84
CA GLY A 194 -17.27 -18.36 -5.03
C GLY A 194 -16.20 -18.33 -3.93
N LEU A 195 -16.03 -19.43 -3.20
CA LEU A 195 -15.01 -19.55 -2.16
C LEU A 195 -13.59 -19.52 -2.75
N GLY A 196 -13.37 -20.18 -3.89
CA GLY A 196 -12.09 -20.12 -4.61
C GLY A 196 -11.75 -18.70 -5.05
N ALA A 197 -12.70 -17.98 -5.65
CA ALA A 197 -12.51 -16.59 -6.06
C ALA A 197 -12.19 -15.65 -4.86
N ALA A 198 -12.91 -15.82 -3.74
CA ALA A 198 -12.65 -15.05 -2.53
C ALA A 198 -11.25 -15.32 -1.96
N LEU A 199 -10.83 -16.59 -1.87
CA LEU A 199 -9.50 -16.96 -1.38
C LEU A 199 -8.38 -16.47 -2.32
N SER A 200 -8.60 -16.50 -3.64
CA SER A 200 -7.68 -15.92 -4.62
C SER A 200 -7.51 -14.41 -4.44
N ALA A 201 -8.61 -13.67 -4.21
CA ALA A 201 -8.55 -12.23 -3.95
C ALA A 201 -7.80 -11.90 -2.65
N VAL A 202 -7.98 -12.72 -1.60
CA VAL A 202 -7.22 -12.59 -0.34
C VAL A 202 -5.74 -12.90 -0.56
N ALA A 203 -5.40 -13.93 -1.36
CA ALA A 203 -4.01 -14.25 -1.69
C ALA A 203 -3.31 -13.11 -2.45
N GLU A 204 -4.00 -12.51 -3.42
CA GLU A 204 -3.51 -11.36 -4.17
C GLU A 204 -3.29 -10.16 -3.26
N SER A 205 -4.27 -9.83 -2.41
CA SER A 205 -4.18 -8.74 -1.43
C SER A 205 -3.02 -8.96 -0.45
N SER A 206 -2.82 -10.20 -0.01
CA SER A 206 -1.70 -10.57 0.88
C SER A 206 -0.33 -10.35 0.20
N ASN A 207 -0.20 -10.68 -1.09
CA ASN A 207 1.02 -10.40 -1.85
C ASN A 207 1.25 -8.89 -2.01
N MET A 208 0.19 -8.11 -2.27
CA MET A 208 0.31 -6.64 -2.35
C MET A 208 0.78 -6.05 -1.01
N ILE A 209 0.23 -6.52 0.12
CA ILE A 209 0.64 -6.08 1.46
C ILE A 209 2.09 -6.44 1.74
N ALA A 210 2.54 -7.66 1.42
CA ALA A 210 3.92 -8.07 1.61
C ALA A 210 4.91 -7.21 0.80
N ASN A 211 4.57 -6.94 -0.47
CA ASN A 211 5.38 -6.08 -1.33
C ASN A 211 5.43 -4.64 -0.81
N GLY A 212 4.28 -4.07 -0.47
CA GLY A 212 4.19 -2.71 0.08
C GLY A 212 4.94 -2.57 1.41
N ALA A 213 4.87 -3.57 2.29
CA ALA A 213 5.64 -3.59 3.52
C ALA A 213 7.16 -3.66 3.27
N SER A 214 7.61 -4.42 2.26
CA SER A 214 9.02 -4.45 1.87
C SER A 214 9.50 -3.10 1.29
N GLU A 215 8.65 -2.42 0.53
CA GLU A 215 8.93 -1.07 0.02
C GLU A 215 9.03 -0.05 1.16
N ILE A 216 8.09 -0.06 2.12
CA ILE A 216 8.14 0.81 3.30
C ILE A 216 9.39 0.52 4.14
N SER A 217 9.78 -0.75 4.30
CA SER A 217 11.02 -1.11 5.01
C SER A 217 12.25 -0.54 4.31
N THR A 218 12.29 -0.57 2.98
CA THR A 218 13.41 -0.02 2.20
C THR A 218 13.44 1.51 2.29
N ALA A 219 12.29 2.17 2.20
CA ALA A 219 12.17 3.61 2.37
C ALA A 219 12.54 4.05 3.80
N SER A 220 12.21 3.25 4.81
CA SER A 220 12.58 3.50 6.20
C SER A 220 14.10 3.39 6.41
N ASP A 221 14.78 2.44 5.77
CA ASP A 221 16.25 2.32 5.81
C ASP A 221 16.95 3.51 5.12
N ASP A 222 16.42 4.00 3.99
CA ASP A 222 16.93 5.23 3.37
C ASP A 222 16.70 6.44 4.28
N LEU A 223 15.51 6.56 4.88
CA LEU A 223 15.21 7.62 5.83
C LEU A 223 16.15 7.55 7.05
N ALA A 224 16.45 6.36 7.57
CA ALA A 224 17.42 6.15 8.65
C ALA A 224 18.78 6.75 8.30
N LYS A 225 19.33 6.39 7.13
CA LYS A 225 20.63 6.88 6.65
C LYS A 225 20.64 8.39 6.45
N ARG A 226 19.53 8.96 5.98
CA ARG A 226 19.37 10.42 5.84
C ARG A 226 19.32 11.11 7.20
N THR A 227 18.58 10.56 8.15
CA THR A 227 18.49 11.05 9.53
C THR A 227 19.84 10.99 10.24
N GLU A 228 20.61 9.92 10.07
CA GLU A 228 21.98 9.83 10.61
C GLU A 228 22.93 10.88 10.01
N ARG A 229 22.91 11.07 8.68
CA ARG A 229 23.70 12.14 8.04
C ARG A 229 23.27 13.52 8.53
N GLN A 230 21.97 13.74 8.67
CA GLN A 230 21.43 14.99 9.18
C GLN A 230 21.88 15.24 10.62
N ALA A 231 21.86 14.23 11.49
CA ALA A 231 22.38 14.34 12.85
C ALA A 231 23.87 14.70 12.87
N ALA A 232 24.68 14.07 12.01
CA ALA A 232 26.10 14.39 11.87
C ALA A 232 26.34 15.84 11.41
N SER A 233 25.60 16.29 10.38
CA SER A 233 25.66 17.68 9.90
C SER A 233 25.22 18.67 10.98
N LEU A 234 24.17 18.34 11.74
CA LEU A 234 23.67 19.19 12.82
C LEU A 234 24.67 19.32 13.98
N GLY A 235 25.39 18.23 14.29
CA GLY A 235 26.50 18.26 15.25
C GLY A 235 27.61 19.22 14.80
N GLN A 236 27.98 19.20 13.51
CA GLN A 236 28.95 20.15 12.96
C GLN A 236 28.46 21.59 13.03
N VAL A 237 27.21 21.86 12.62
CA VAL A 237 26.60 23.19 12.69
C VAL A 237 26.57 23.70 14.14
N THR A 238 26.18 22.87 15.10
CA THR A 238 26.16 23.22 16.52
C THR A 238 27.56 23.63 17.02
N SER A 239 28.60 22.88 16.62
CA SER A 239 29.99 23.23 16.94
C SER A 239 30.40 24.58 16.33
N PHE A 240 29.99 24.83 15.08
CA PHE A 240 30.27 26.06 14.36
C PHE A 240 29.59 27.27 15.02
N VAL A 241 28.32 27.14 15.38
CA VAL A 241 27.54 28.15 16.10
C VAL A 241 28.21 28.48 17.44
N LYS A 242 28.66 27.47 18.20
CA LYS A 242 29.39 27.68 19.46
C LYS A 242 30.71 28.42 19.25
N SER A 243 31.47 28.06 18.22
CA SER A 243 32.72 28.73 17.86
C SER A 243 32.50 30.19 17.45
N ILE A 244 31.48 30.46 16.62
CA ILE A 244 31.12 31.84 16.22
C ILE A 244 30.68 32.65 17.44
N SER A 245 29.86 32.07 18.33
CA SER A 245 29.41 32.74 19.55
C SER A 245 30.57 33.15 20.45
N ALA A 246 31.57 32.27 20.63
CA ALA A 246 32.79 32.59 21.35
C ALA A 246 33.61 33.71 20.66
N GLY A 247 33.67 33.69 19.32
CA GLY A 247 34.30 34.73 18.53
C GLY A 247 33.64 36.11 18.71
N PHE A 248 32.30 36.17 18.75
CA PHE A 248 31.58 37.41 19.05
C PHE A 248 31.80 37.90 20.47
N GLN A 249 31.79 37.02 21.48
CA GLN A 249 32.13 37.43 22.86
C GLN A 249 33.54 38.03 22.95
N THR A 250 34.49 37.45 22.22
CA THR A 250 35.85 37.99 22.13
C THR A 250 35.87 39.35 21.44
N THR A 251 35.07 39.51 20.37
CA THR A 251 34.94 40.78 19.64
C THR A 251 34.32 41.87 20.50
N VAL A 252 33.26 41.58 21.26
CA VAL A 252 32.67 42.52 22.24
C VAL A 252 33.70 42.95 23.28
N SER A 253 34.48 42.02 23.81
CA SER A 253 35.56 42.33 24.75
C SER A 253 36.61 43.26 24.13
N ASN A 254 37.05 42.96 22.90
CA ASN A 254 38.01 43.79 22.17
C ASN A 254 37.46 45.18 21.86
N CYS A 255 36.18 45.31 21.51
CA CYS A 255 35.52 46.60 21.31
C CYS A 255 35.47 47.41 22.62
N SER A 256 35.19 46.76 23.75
CA SER A 256 35.23 47.41 25.06
C SER A 256 36.62 47.95 25.40
N TYR A 257 37.67 47.15 25.16
CA TYR A 257 39.05 47.59 25.32
C TYR A 257 39.40 48.76 24.40
N ALA A 258 39.07 48.66 23.10
CA ALA A 258 39.31 49.71 22.12
C ALA A 258 38.56 51.01 22.47
N SER A 259 37.33 50.91 22.97
CA SER A 259 36.54 52.07 23.43
C SER A 259 37.24 52.78 24.59
N ASN A 260 37.76 52.02 25.55
CA ASN A 260 38.47 52.59 26.69
C ASN A 260 39.80 53.24 26.27
N GLU A 261 40.57 52.57 25.41
CA GLU A 261 41.84 53.10 24.88
C GLU A 261 41.63 54.38 24.04
N THR A 262 40.56 54.42 23.25
CA THR A 262 40.18 55.61 22.47
C THR A 262 39.80 56.76 23.40
N ARG A 263 39.06 56.50 24.48
CA ARG A 263 38.70 57.51 25.49
C ARG A 263 39.93 58.06 26.21
N GLU A 264 40.88 57.20 26.58
CA GLU A 264 42.13 57.62 27.20
C GLU A 264 42.98 58.46 26.23
N THR A 265 43.05 58.06 24.97
CA THR A 265 43.75 58.79 23.91
C THR A 265 43.15 60.17 23.70
N LEU A 266 41.82 60.27 23.64
CA LEU A 266 41.12 61.56 23.53
C LEU A 266 41.44 62.49 24.71
N GLN A 267 41.53 61.96 25.93
CA GLN A 267 41.91 62.74 27.10
C GLN A 267 43.37 63.24 27.02
N LYS A 268 44.30 62.42 26.53
CA LYS A 268 45.69 62.81 26.30
C LYS A 268 45.79 63.91 25.24
N VAL A 269 45.05 63.80 24.14
CA VAL A 269 45.00 64.81 23.07
C VAL A 269 44.44 66.14 23.59
N LYS A 270 43.33 66.12 24.35
CA LYS A 270 42.77 67.32 25.00
C LYS A 270 43.76 68.01 25.94
N THR A 271 44.52 67.22 26.69
CA THR A 271 45.58 67.74 27.57
C THR A 271 46.73 68.36 26.77
N ALA A 272 47.17 67.70 25.69
CA ALA A 272 48.22 68.21 24.80
C ALA A 272 47.79 69.50 24.08
N SER A 273 46.53 69.58 23.63
CA SER A 273 45.93 70.76 23.00
C SER A 273 45.93 71.95 23.96
N THR A 274 45.51 71.73 25.22
CA THR A 274 45.58 72.75 26.28
C THR A 274 47.02 73.22 26.53
N GLY A 275 47.99 72.29 26.55
CA GLY A 275 49.41 72.62 26.70
C GLY A 275 49.98 73.44 25.53
N MET A 276 49.55 73.15 24.30
CA MET A 276 49.95 73.94 23.13
C MET A 276 49.36 75.36 23.18
N GLU A 277 48.12 75.51 23.65
CA GLU A 277 47.51 76.83 23.81
C GLU A 277 48.27 77.69 24.85
N GLN A 278 48.63 77.10 25.99
CA GLN A 278 49.48 77.76 26.99
C GLN A 278 50.87 78.13 26.43
N THR A 279 51.45 77.25 25.61
CA THR A 279 52.74 77.51 24.95
C THR A 279 52.65 78.66 23.95
N ARG A 280 51.54 78.74 23.21
CA ARG A 280 51.24 79.84 22.27
C ARG A 280 51.14 81.18 23.01
N GLU A 281 50.44 81.21 24.14
CA GLU A 281 50.33 82.41 25.00
C GLU A 281 51.70 82.85 25.54
N ALA A 282 52.52 81.91 26.01
CA ALA A 282 53.86 82.21 26.50
C ALA A 282 54.75 82.79 25.38
N MET A 283 54.72 82.22 24.17
CA MET A 283 55.49 82.73 23.03
C MET A 283 55.02 84.13 22.59
N ASN A 284 53.71 84.39 22.60
CA ASN A 284 53.18 85.75 22.34
C ASN A 284 53.62 86.77 23.41
N SER A 285 53.70 86.34 24.68
CA SER A 285 54.19 87.17 25.76
C SER A 285 55.68 87.48 25.61
N ILE A 286 56.49 86.50 25.19
CA ILE A 286 57.91 86.70 24.86
C ILE A 286 58.05 87.67 23.69
N LYS A 287 57.29 87.48 22.61
CA LYS A 287 57.29 88.39 21.45
C LYS A 287 57.03 89.84 21.88
N THR A 288 55.97 90.06 22.67
CA THR A 288 55.59 91.38 23.18
C THR A 288 56.71 91.99 24.02
N SER A 289 57.30 91.19 24.91
CA SER A 289 58.43 91.62 25.75
C SER A 289 59.67 91.96 24.90
N SER A 290 59.95 91.20 23.85
CA SER A 290 61.06 91.49 22.92
C SER A 290 60.84 92.78 22.15
N ASP A 291 59.63 93.04 21.66
CA ASP A 291 59.26 94.28 20.98
C ASP A 291 59.44 95.50 21.91
N ASP A 292 59.05 95.37 23.18
CA ASP A 292 59.26 96.40 24.21
C ASP A 292 60.76 96.67 24.46
N ILE A 293 61.59 95.62 24.55
CA ILE A 293 63.04 95.78 24.72
C ILE A 293 63.66 96.45 23.48
N VAL A 294 63.22 96.13 22.27
CA VAL A 294 63.69 96.82 21.04
C VAL A 294 63.38 98.32 21.12
N HIS A 295 62.21 98.71 21.62
CA HIS A 295 61.84 100.11 21.82
C HIS A 295 62.73 100.81 22.88
N ILE A 296 63.03 100.11 23.99
CA ILE A 296 63.95 100.61 25.02
C ILE A 296 65.36 100.79 24.44
N THR A 297 65.87 99.81 23.70
CA THR A 297 67.21 99.84 23.09
C THR A 297 67.34 100.98 22.06
N ARG A 298 66.29 101.28 21.28
CA ARG A 298 66.25 102.49 20.44
C ARG A 298 66.38 103.77 21.27
N SER A 299 65.63 103.87 22.36
CA SER A 299 65.70 105.03 23.27
C SER A 299 67.10 105.21 23.87
N VAL A 300 67.79 104.10 24.20
CA VAL A 300 69.18 104.12 24.68
C VAL A 300 70.14 104.60 23.59
N SER A 301 69.99 104.12 22.35
CA SER A 301 70.79 104.59 21.21
C SER A 301 70.60 106.09 20.95
N ASP A 302 69.35 106.58 21.04
CA ASP A 302 69.03 108.00 20.92
C ASP A 302 69.67 108.84 22.04
N ILE A 303 69.68 108.34 23.29
CA ILE A 303 70.35 108.99 24.43
C ILE A 303 71.86 109.01 24.20
N ALA A 304 72.45 107.91 23.75
CA ALA A 304 73.87 107.82 23.44
C ALA A 304 74.25 108.82 22.33
N PHE A 305 73.45 108.94 21.27
CA PHE A 305 73.66 109.93 20.20
C PHE A 305 73.58 111.38 20.73
N LYS A 306 72.57 111.70 21.54
CA LYS A 306 72.45 113.03 22.17
C LYS A 306 73.66 113.32 23.08
N THR A 307 74.12 112.34 23.84
CA THR A 307 75.29 112.45 24.71
C THR A 307 76.57 112.68 23.90
N ASN A 308 76.71 111.99 22.77
CA ASN A 308 77.82 112.18 21.82
C ASN A 308 77.84 113.61 21.25
N VAL A 309 76.68 114.14 20.83
CA VAL A 309 76.54 115.53 20.34
C VAL A 309 76.84 116.55 21.45
N LEU A 310 76.36 116.31 22.68
CA LEU A 310 76.67 117.14 23.85
C LEU A 310 78.17 117.16 24.18
N ALA A 311 78.81 116.00 24.15
CA ALA A 311 80.24 115.85 24.38
C ALA A 311 81.07 116.55 23.28
N LEU A 312 80.65 116.44 22.03
CA LEU A 312 81.26 117.16 20.92
C LEU A 312 81.17 118.67 21.11
N ASN A 313 80.00 119.20 21.49
CA ASN A 313 79.82 120.61 21.80
C ASN A 313 80.73 121.06 22.96
N ALA A 314 80.84 120.25 24.01
CA ALA A 314 81.72 120.53 25.15
C ALA A 314 83.21 120.50 24.75
N SER A 315 83.61 119.57 23.88
CA SER A 315 84.98 119.48 23.36
C SER A 315 85.35 120.71 22.51
N VAL A 316 84.42 121.20 21.69
CA VAL A 316 84.59 122.44 20.91
C VAL A 316 84.73 123.66 21.81
N GLU A 317 83.88 123.81 22.83
CA GLU A 317 83.95 124.95 23.75
C GLU A 317 85.21 124.88 24.65
N ALA A 318 85.64 123.68 25.03
CA ALA A 318 86.90 123.46 25.74
C ALA A 318 88.12 123.84 24.89
N ALA A 319 88.12 123.54 23.58
CA ALA A 319 89.16 123.99 22.65
C ALA A 319 89.16 125.52 22.50
N ARG A 320 87.98 126.15 22.53
CA ARG A 320 87.81 127.61 22.47
C ARG A 320 88.36 128.33 23.70
N ALA A 321 88.30 127.69 24.87
CA ALA A 321 88.85 128.21 26.13
C ALA A 321 90.39 128.09 26.26
N GLY A 322 91.08 127.49 25.29
CA GLY A 322 92.54 127.41 25.25
C GLY A 322 93.14 126.57 26.40
N GLU A 323 94.22 127.05 27.04
CA GLU A 323 94.90 126.34 28.13
C GLU A 323 94.00 126.08 29.36
N ALA A 324 93.03 126.96 29.64
CA ALA A 324 92.10 126.78 30.76
C ALA A 324 91.08 125.64 30.54
N GLY A 325 90.82 125.28 29.28
CA GLY A 325 89.86 124.23 28.89
C GLY A 325 90.45 122.82 28.77
N ARG A 326 91.77 122.66 28.94
CA ARG A 326 92.49 121.42 28.62
C ARG A 326 91.98 120.19 29.38
N GLY A 327 91.63 120.35 30.66
CA GLY A 327 91.02 119.29 31.47
C GLY A 327 89.60 118.93 31.04
N PHE A 328 88.79 119.93 30.66
CA PHE A 328 87.44 119.72 30.14
C PHE A 328 87.45 119.03 28.77
N ALA A 329 88.43 119.32 27.92
CA ALA A 329 88.58 118.66 26.62
C ALA A 329 88.86 117.15 26.76
N VAL A 330 89.64 116.74 27.76
CA VAL A 330 89.90 115.31 28.04
C VAL A 330 88.63 114.62 28.52
N VAL A 331 87.89 115.22 29.46
CA VAL A 331 86.61 114.67 29.94
C VAL A 331 85.59 114.59 28.80
N ALA A 332 85.47 115.63 27.98
CA ALA A 332 84.56 115.64 26.85
C ALA A 332 84.87 114.52 25.85
N LYS A 333 86.16 114.28 25.54
CA LYS A 333 86.58 113.17 24.67
C LYS A 333 86.30 111.79 25.27
N GLU A 334 86.47 111.64 26.59
CA GLU A 334 86.14 110.39 27.27
C GLU A 334 84.62 110.12 27.26
N VAL A 335 83.81 111.15 27.53
CA VAL A 335 82.33 111.06 27.44
C VAL A 335 81.89 110.73 26.01
N GLN A 336 82.55 111.32 25.01
CA GLN A 336 82.30 111.02 23.59
C GLN A 336 82.56 109.54 23.27
N SER A 337 83.73 109.03 23.67
CA SER A 337 84.11 107.61 23.50
C SER A 337 83.12 106.67 24.20
N LEU A 338 82.69 107.00 25.42
CA LEU A 338 81.71 106.23 26.17
C LEU A 338 80.34 106.23 25.48
N ALA A 339 79.92 107.36 24.92
CA ALA A 339 78.68 107.49 24.17
C ALA A 339 78.70 106.67 22.87
N GLU A 340 79.80 106.69 22.12
CA GLU A 340 79.99 105.85 20.93
C GLU A 340 79.99 104.35 21.26
N GLN A 341 80.64 103.95 22.36
CA GLN A 341 80.57 102.56 22.85
C GLN A 341 79.15 102.16 23.26
N SER A 342 78.42 103.07 23.92
CA SER A 342 77.04 102.80 24.35
C SER A 342 76.09 102.66 23.16
N ALA A 343 76.22 103.51 22.13
CA ALA A 343 75.47 103.38 20.88
C ALA A 343 75.77 102.05 20.16
N LYS A 344 77.05 101.68 20.06
CA LYS A 344 77.45 100.40 19.46
C LYS A 344 76.91 99.20 20.24
N ALA A 345 76.93 99.25 21.58
CA ALA A 345 76.35 98.22 22.42
C ALA A 345 74.84 98.11 22.24
N ALA A 346 74.14 99.25 22.15
CA ALA A 346 72.71 99.28 21.87
C ALA A 346 72.37 98.66 20.50
N ASP A 347 73.14 98.97 19.45
CA ASP A 347 72.94 98.35 18.13
C ASP A 347 73.17 96.83 18.16
N MET A 348 74.22 96.34 18.85
CA MET A 348 74.44 94.90 19.00
C MET A 348 73.29 94.21 19.75
N ILE A 349 72.74 94.84 20.80
CA ILE A 349 71.56 94.33 21.51
C ILE A 349 70.34 94.29 20.59
N ARG A 350 70.14 95.33 19.77
CA ARG A 350 69.03 95.38 18.80
C ARG A 350 69.12 94.21 17.81
N ASP A 351 70.28 93.99 17.21
CA ASP A 351 70.46 92.94 16.20
C ASP A 351 70.18 91.53 16.79
N VAL A 352 70.60 91.28 18.04
CA VAL A 352 70.29 90.03 18.76
C VAL A 352 68.78 89.91 19.04
N LEU A 353 68.11 91.00 19.42
CA LEU A 353 66.67 91.01 19.69
C LEU A 353 65.84 90.83 18.41
N GLU A 354 66.24 91.41 17.28
CA GLU A 354 65.58 91.20 15.99
C GLU A 354 65.66 89.73 15.58
N THR A 355 66.84 89.11 15.77
CA THR A 355 67.04 87.67 15.54
C THR A 355 66.18 86.82 16.49
N ALA A 356 66.15 87.15 17.79
CA ALA A 356 65.31 86.46 18.77
C ALA A 356 63.82 86.58 18.44
N THR A 357 63.37 87.76 18.00
CA THR A 357 61.98 88.01 17.60
C THR A 357 61.60 87.17 16.39
N ALA A 358 62.49 87.04 15.40
CA ALA A 358 62.28 86.16 14.24
C ALA A 358 62.15 84.68 14.66
N HIS A 359 63.00 84.21 15.59
CA HIS A 359 62.88 82.85 16.13
C HIS A 359 61.58 82.61 16.90
N VAL A 360 61.13 83.59 17.69
CA VAL A 360 59.85 83.50 18.42
C VAL A 360 58.68 83.48 17.44
N GLN A 361 58.70 84.29 16.38
CA GLN A 361 57.65 84.27 15.34
C GLN A 361 57.55 82.90 14.65
N GLU A 362 58.69 82.29 14.31
CA GLU A 362 58.70 80.93 13.76
C GLU A 362 58.19 79.91 14.79
N GLY A 363 58.57 80.06 16.06
CA GLY A 363 58.04 79.25 17.16
C GLY A 363 56.51 79.32 17.28
N VAL A 364 55.93 80.52 17.23
CA VAL A 364 54.47 80.73 17.22
C VAL A 364 53.83 80.02 16.03
N ARG A 365 54.43 80.11 14.83
CA ARG A 365 53.92 79.46 13.63
C ARG A 365 53.94 77.93 13.76
N LEU A 366 55.01 77.35 14.30
CA LEU A 366 55.13 75.92 14.54
C LEU A 366 54.14 75.43 15.58
N VAL A 367 53.97 76.15 16.69
CA VAL A 367 52.96 75.82 17.72
C VAL A 367 51.55 75.87 17.15
N ALA A 368 51.21 76.89 16.36
CA ALA A 368 49.90 76.98 15.70
C ALA A 368 49.65 75.80 14.74
N ARG A 369 50.66 75.40 13.97
CA ARG A 369 50.57 74.22 13.10
C ARG A 369 50.36 72.93 13.89
N THR A 370 51.13 72.74 14.97
CA THR A 370 51.00 71.56 15.85
C THR A 370 49.63 71.52 16.53
N SER A 371 49.10 72.68 16.94
CA SER A 371 47.76 72.79 17.51
C SER A 371 46.67 72.37 16.51
N GLY A 372 46.79 72.77 15.24
CA GLY A 372 45.88 72.30 14.18
C GLY A 372 45.94 70.78 13.97
N LEU A 373 47.15 70.20 13.95
CA LEU A 373 47.32 68.75 13.83
C LEU A 373 46.73 67.99 15.02
N LEU A 374 46.82 68.54 16.24
CA LEU A 374 46.18 67.94 17.42
C LEU A 374 44.66 67.98 17.33
N GLN A 375 44.08 69.03 16.74
CA GLN A 375 42.65 69.12 16.49
C GLN A 375 42.19 68.06 15.48
N ASP A 376 42.93 67.86 14.38
CA ASP A 376 42.63 66.80 13.41
C ASP A 376 42.68 65.40 14.07
N VAL A 377 43.64 65.18 14.97
CA VAL A 377 43.76 63.93 15.75
C VAL A 377 42.60 63.78 16.74
N GLU A 378 42.15 64.87 17.38
CA GLU A 378 40.98 64.88 18.25
C GLU A 378 39.72 64.43 17.50
N GLU A 379 39.41 65.07 16.36
CA GLU A 379 38.27 64.74 15.50
C GLU A 379 38.35 63.28 15.00
N GLY A 380 39.53 62.83 14.57
CA GLY A 380 39.76 61.46 14.14
C GLY A 380 39.56 60.43 15.26
N THR A 381 39.94 60.78 16.50
CA THR A 381 39.78 59.92 17.68
C THR A 381 38.32 59.86 18.12
N GLU A 382 37.57 60.96 18.05
CA GLU A 382 36.12 60.97 18.31
C GLU A 382 35.36 60.12 17.30
N ALA A 383 35.68 60.25 16.00
CA ALA A 383 35.09 59.41 14.96
C ALA A 383 35.44 57.92 15.14
N LEU A 384 36.65 57.60 15.62
CA LEU A 384 37.02 56.23 15.97
C LEU A 384 36.17 55.69 17.13
N ALA A 385 35.93 56.50 18.16
CA ALA A 385 35.09 56.11 19.30
C ALA A 385 33.66 55.77 18.87
N GLU A 386 33.06 56.60 18.02
CA GLU A 386 31.72 56.36 17.45
C GLU A 386 31.68 55.05 16.64
N ARG A 387 32.70 54.80 15.80
CA ARG A 387 32.77 53.54 15.03
C ARG A 387 32.88 52.32 15.92
N VAL A 388 33.65 52.38 17.00
CA VAL A 388 33.77 51.27 17.96
C VAL A 388 32.41 51.00 18.63
N GLU A 389 31.64 52.04 18.95
CA GLU A 389 30.29 51.89 19.51
C GLU A 389 29.33 51.21 18.51
N VAL A 390 29.34 51.62 17.25
CA VAL A 390 28.56 50.98 16.18
C VAL A 390 28.93 49.50 16.02
N VAL A 391 30.22 49.16 16.01
CA VAL A 391 30.68 47.76 15.93
C VAL A 391 30.23 46.96 17.16
N THR A 392 30.27 47.55 18.34
CA THR A 392 29.80 46.91 19.58
C THR A 392 28.32 46.57 19.48
N GLN A 393 27.49 47.55 19.09
CA GLN A 393 26.05 47.35 18.93
C GLN A 393 25.72 46.30 17.86
N ALA A 394 26.42 46.33 16.72
CA ALA A 394 26.25 45.34 15.66
C ALA A 394 26.65 43.93 16.13
N THR A 395 27.71 43.81 16.92
CA THR A 395 28.18 42.52 17.46
C THR A 395 27.19 41.96 18.48
N ASP A 396 26.61 42.80 19.35
CA ASP A 396 25.57 42.39 20.29
C ASP A 396 24.32 41.88 19.57
N GLU A 397 23.90 42.55 18.50
CA GLU A 397 22.75 42.12 17.70
C GLU A 397 23.03 40.80 16.95
N GLN A 398 24.26 40.63 16.42
CA GLN A 398 24.70 39.37 15.83
C GLN A 398 24.72 38.23 16.86
N ALA A 399 25.13 38.50 18.11
CA ALA A 399 25.11 37.52 19.18
C ALA A 399 23.68 37.08 19.54
N ARG A 400 22.71 38.00 19.56
CA ARG A 400 21.28 37.68 19.74
C ARG A 400 20.74 36.85 18.59
N SER A 401 21.01 37.26 17.35
CA SER A 401 20.61 36.51 16.14
C SER A 401 21.17 35.08 16.16
N LEU A 402 22.41 34.91 16.64
CA LEU A 402 23.04 33.61 16.76
C LEU A 402 22.40 32.74 17.86
N ALA A 403 21.87 33.34 18.93
CA ALA A 403 21.10 32.62 19.94
C ALA A 403 19.80 32.05 19.35
N GLU A 404 19.10 32.80 18.50
CA GLU A 404 17.92 32.32 17.77
C GLU A 404 18.28 31.17 16.81
N VAL A 405 19.41 31.28 16.10
CA VAL A 405 19.93 30.19 15.27
C VAL A 405 20.25 28.96 16.11
N SER A 406 20.83 29.12 17.30
CA SER A 406 21.10 28.02 18.22
C SER A 406 19.82 27.32 18.68
N GLU A 407 18.75 28.07 18.94
CA GLU A 407 17.44 27.51 19.31
C GLU A 407 16.82 26.75 18.14
N ALA A 408 16.88 27.29 16.92
CA ALA A 408 16.44 26.61 15.71
C ALA A 408 17.20 25.30 15.46
N VAL A 409 18.51 25.30 15.69
CA VAL A 409 19.36 24.09 15.63
C VAL A 409 18.93 23.06 16.67
N SER A 410 18.62 23.49 17.91
CA SER A 410 18.09 22.59 18.95
C SER A 410 16.73 22.00 18.59
N SER A 411 15.85 22.78 17.96
CA SER A 411 14.57 22.28 17.45
C SER A 411 14.76 21.25 16.33
N MET A 412 15.70 21.51 15.40
CA MET A 412 16.08 20.53 14.37
C MET A 412 16.64 19.24 14.95
N ASP A 413 17.37 19.30 16.07
CA ASP A 413 17.88 18.10 16.75
C ASP A 413 16.73 17.27 17.30
N GLY A 414 15.77 17.91 17.97
CA GLY A 414 14.55 17.25 18.45
C GLY A 414 13.76 16.57 17.32
N MET A 415 13.57 17.25 16.19
CA MET A 415 12.92 16.65 15.00
C MET A 415 13.74 15.50 14.42
N THR A 416 15.07 15.59 14.42
CA THR A 416 15.96 14.54 13.92
C THR A 416 15.85 13.28 14.80
N GLN A 417 15.80 13.44 16.12
CA GLN A 417 15.54 12.34 17.06
C GLN A 417 14.14 11.74 16.87
N GLN A 418 13.12 12.57 16.65
CA GLN A 418 11.77 12.10 16.37
C GLN A 418 11.71 11.31 15.05
N ASN A 419 12.43 11.75 14.02
CA ASN A 419 12.55 11.01 12.76
C ASN A 419 13.21 9.65 12.99
N ALA A 420 14.27 9.56 13.80
CA ALA A 420 14.91 8.30 14.14
C ALA A 420 13.92 7.34 14.82
N ALA A 421 13.15 7.82 15.80
CA ALA A 421 12.11 7.03 16.46
C ALA A 421 11.01 6.58 15.48
N MET A 422 10.56 7.47 14.59
CA MET A 422 9.56 7.13 13.57
C MET A 422 10.08 6.09 12.57
N VAL A 423 11.36 6.15 12.21
CA VAL A 423 12.02 5.15 11.35
C VAL A 423 12.03 3.78 12.01
N GLU A 424 12.41 3.70 13.29
CA GLU A 424 12.39 2.44 14.04
C GLU A 424 10.98 1.86 14.10
N GLN A 425 9.98 2.70 14.43
CA GLN A 425 8.57 2.29 14.48
C GLN A 425 8.05 1.83 13.11
N SER A 426 8.37 2.55 12.03
CA SER A 426 7.94 2.21 10.67
C SER A 426 8.59 0.92 10.17
N THR A 427 9.86 0.72 10.49
CA THR A 427 10.60 -0.51 10.18
C THR A 427 9.99 -1.71 10.92
N ALA A 428 9.70 -1.57 12.22
CA ALA A 428 9.06 -2.61 13.01
C ALA A 428 7.63 -2.93 12.50
N ALA A 429 6.84 -1.91 12.18
CA ALA A 429 5.51 -2.08 11.61
C ALA A 429 5.54 -2.80 10.27
N SER A 430 6.48 -2.43 9.39
CA SER A 430 6.70 -3.07 8.10
C SER A 430 7.10 -4.54 8.26
N HIS A 431 8.00 -4.86 9.18
CA HIS A 431 8.40 -6.23 9.45
C HIS A 431 7.23 -7.09 9.97
N ASN A 432 6.39 -6.51 10.84
CA ASN A 432 5.17 -7.15 11.32
C ASN A 432 4.18 -7.41 10.18
N LEU A 433 3.94 -6.44 9.29
CA LEU A 433 3.06 -6.61 8.13
C LEU A 433 3.56 -7.70 7.19
N THR A 434 4.86 -7.73 6.88
CA THR A 434 5.47 -8.78 6.08
C THR A 434 5.26 -10.14 6.72
N THR A 435 5.46 -10.26 8.03
CA THR A 435 5.26 -11.51 8.78
C THR A 435 3.79 -11.98 8.73
N GLN A 436 2.84 -11.07 8.93
CA GLN A 436 1.40 -11.39 8.86
C GLN A 436 0.98 -11.81 7.45
N ALA A 437 1.48 -11.13 6.42
CA ALA A 437 1.19 -11.47 5.03
C ALA A 437 1.79 -12.84 4.64
N LEU A 438 3.00 -13.17 5.12
CA LEU A 438 3.60 -14.49 4.90
C LEU A 438 2.80 -15.59 5.61
N LYS A 439 2.35 -15.36 6.83
CA LYS A 439 1.50 -16.30 7.58
C LYS A 439 0.13 -16.52 6.91
N LEU A 440 -0.47 -15.46 6.38
CA LEU A 440 -1.70 -15.55 5.62
C LEU A 440 -1.50 -16.36 4.34
N ARG A 441 -0.39 -16.13 3.62
CA ARG A 441 0.00 -16.92 2.44
C ARG A 441 0.19 -18.40 2.77
N GLU A 442 0.87 -18.73 3.86
CA GLU A 442 1.05 -20.11 4.33
C GLU A 442 -0.29 -20.77 4.65
N THR A 443 -1.20 -20.04 5.29
CA THR A 443 -2.56 -20.54 5.59
C THR A 443 -3.35 -20.78 4.30
N LEU A 444 -3.29 -19.86 3.34
CA LEU A 444 -3.96 -20.00 2.04
C LEU A 444 -3.37 -21.13 1.19
N ALA A 445 -2.07 -21.43 1.33
CA ALA A 445 -1.42 -22.54 0.63
C ALA A 445 -1.93 -23.92 1.07
N THR A 446 -2.63 -24.02 2.20
CA THR A 446 -3.34 -25.26 2.60
C THR A 446 -4.55 -25.56 1.72
N PHE A 447 -5.07 -24.56 1.00
CA PHE A 447 -6.21 -24.69 0.11
C PHE A 447 -5.76 -24.89 -1.34
N THR A 448 -6.27 -25.94 -1.98
CA THR A 448 -6.03 -26.19 -3.42
C THR A 448 -7.13 -25.50 -4.22
N ILE A 449 -6.82 -24.35 -4.83
CA ILE A 449 -7.77 -23.61 -5.67
C ILE A 449 -7.60 -24.09 -7.12
N GLY A 450 -8.59 -24.81 -7.65
CA GLY A 450 -8.58 -25.27 -9.03
C GLY A 450 -8.86 -24.14 -10.01
N GLY A 451 -7.83 -23.71 -10.73
CA GLY A 451 -7.91 -22.74 -11.81
C GLY A 451 -6.90 -21.62 -11.66
N GLY A 452 -5.85 -21.62 -12.49
CA GLY A 452 -4.97 -20.46 -12.60
C GLY A 452 -3.54 -20.65 -13.09
N THR A 453 -3.16 -21.79 -13.68
CA THR A 453 -1.81 -21.97 -14.26
C THR A 453 -1.52 -21.06 -15.48
N GLU A 454 -2.45 -20.19 -15.88
CA GLU A 454 -2.24 -19.22 -16.97
C GLU A 454 -1.85 -17.81 -16.51
N HIS A 455 -1.98 -17.44 -15.24
CA HIS A 455 -1.58 -16.10 -14.79
C HIS A 455 -0.10 -15.97 -14.40
N SER A 456 0.61 -17.09 -14.26
CA SER A 456 2.05 -17.09 -13.95
C SER A 456 2.94 -16.75 -15.14
N ALA A 457 2.40 -16.69 -16.36
CA ALA A 457 3.14 -16.36 -17.59
C ALA A 457 3.17 -14.86 -17.93
N LEU A 458 2.36 -14.02 -17.28
CA LEU A 458 2.32 -12.57 -17.54
C LEU A 458 3.17 -11.74 -16.56
N LEU A 459 3.61 -12.32 -15.44
CA LEU A 459 4.50 -11.67 -14.47
C LEU A 459 5.99 -11.66 -14.87
N GLY A 460 6.36 -12.29 -15.99
CA GLY A 460 7.73 -12.27 -16.52
C GLY A 460 8.05 -11.13 -17.49
N ARG A 461 7.08 -10.24 -17.77
CA ARG A 461 7.24 -9.19 -18.79
C ARG A 461 6.76 -7.81 -18.35
N SER A 462 6.91 -7.47 -17.06
CA SER A 462 7.02 -6.07 -16.67
C SER A 462 8.47 -5.65 -16.89
N GLN A 463 8.73 -5.08 -18.07
CA GLN A 463 9.96 -4.33 -18.28
C GLN A 463 10.06 -3.28 -17.19
N LEU A 464 11.17 -3.31 -16.45
CA LEU A 464 11.73 -2.13 -15.81
C LEU A 464 11.83 -1.02 -16.86
N LYS A 465 10.77 -0.21 -16.95
CA LYS A 465 10.87 1.12 -17.51
C LYS A 465 11.50 1.96 -16.42
N ALA A 466 12.82 2.14 -16.54
CA ALA A 466 13.57 3.07 -15.73
C ALA A 466 12.79 4.40 -15.68
N LEU A 467 12.41 4.81 -14.48
CA LEU A 467 11.89 6.15 -14.23
C LEU A 467 12.97 7.16 -14.70
N PRO A 468 12.59 8.27 -15.35
CA PRO A 468 13.53 9.35 -15.62
C PRO A 468 14.10 9.82 -14.29
N GLN A 469 15.43 9.83 -14.17
CA GLN A 469 16.10 10.59 -13.11
C GLN A 469 15.77 12.06 -13.33
N GLU A 470 14.80 12.59 -12.58
CA GLU A 470 14.66 14.03 -12.42
C GLU A 470 15.92 14.55 -11.71
N GLY A 471 16.58 15.49 -12.38
CA GLY A 471 17.85 16.05 -11.96
C GLY A 471 17.75 16.79 -10.63
N ALA A 472 18.61 16.41 -9.69
CA ALA A 472 19.07 17.36 -8.69
C ALA A 472 19.86 18.48 -9.40
N PRO A 473 19.69 19.76 -9.02
CA PRO A 473 20.44 20.85 -9.60
C PRO A 473 21.93 20.68 -9.26
N ALA A 474 22.73 20.50 -10.30
CA ALA A 474 24.18 20.55 -10.23
C ALA A 474 24.62 21.99 -9.94
N PHE A 475 25.08 22.24 -8.72
CA PHE A 475 25.93 23.41 -8.46
C PHE A 475 27.29 23.13 -9.11
N SER A 476 27.56 23.83 -10.22
CA SER A 476 28.83 23.73 -10.92
C SER A 476 29.94 24.38 -10.09
N ALA A 477 30.90 23.59 -9.64
CA ALA A 477 32.22 24.07 -9.25
C ALA A 477 33.24 23.64 -10.30
N GLY A 478 33.45 24.49 -11.33
CA GLY A 478 34.78 24.64 -11.91
C GLY A 478 35.62 25.39 -10.87
N THR A 479 36.89 25.06 -10.61
CA THR A 479 37.95 24.93 -11.60
C THR A 479 39.10 24.12 -10.99
N LYS A 480 39.68 23.19 -11.75
CA LYS A 480 40.94 22.53 -11.41
C LYS A 480 42.07 23.56 -11.49
N GLN A 481 42.78 23.77 -10.39
CA GLN A 481 44.10 24.43 -10.41
C GLN A 481 45.16 23.45 -9.89
N LYS A 482 46.22 23.30 -10.69
CA LYS A 482 47.36 22.40 -10.49
C LYS A 482 47.97 22.54 -9.09
N ALA A 483 48.15 21.41 -8.42
CA ALA A 483 49.03 21.30 -7.26
C ALA A 483 50.50 21.32 -7.72
N ALA A 484 51.27 22.26 -7.19
CA ALA A 484 52.72 22.19 -7.11
C ALA A 484 53.09 22.08 -5.63
N SER A 485 53.95 21.10 -5.30
CA SER A 485 54.52 20.90 -3.96
C SER A 485 55.35 22.10 -3.51
N PRO A 486 55.60 22.23 -2.20
CA PRO A 486 57.00 22.06 -1.80
C PRO A 486 57.22 21.25 -0.51
N LEU A 487 58.44 20.73 -0.47
CA LEU A 487 59.15 20.11 0.64
C LEU A 487 59.30 21.05 1.84
N LEU A 488 59.16 20.53 3.06
CA LEU A 488 60.20 20.56 4.10
C LEU A 488 59.70 19.85 5.38
N ALA A 489 60.34 18.73 5.69
CA ALA A 489 60.49 18.21 7.06
C ALA A 489 61.38 19.20 7.85
N SER A 490 61.44 19.31 9.18
CA SER A 490 61.24 18.35 10.27
C SER A 490 61.47 19.07 11.62
N ARG A 491 60.83 18.58 12.71
CA ARG A 491 61.33 18.48 14.13
C ARG A 491 61.76 19.79 14.84
N HIS A 492 61.59 20.07 16.13
CA HIS A 492 61.27 19.43 17.43
C HIS A 492 60.66 20.56 18.30
N GLY A 493 59.79 20.32 19.29
CA GLY A 493 60.15 19.93 20.65
C GLY A 493 59.60 20.94 21.67
N GLU A 494 59.31 20.48 22.88
CA GLU A 494 58.62 21.13 24.00
C GLU A 494 59.28 22.42 24.58
N ILE A 495 58.51 23.09 25.47
CA ILE A 495 58.88 23.73 26.78
C ILE A 495 58.49 25.22 26.93
N GLN A 496 57.47 25.44 27.78
CA GLN A 496 57.35 26.29 28.99
C GLN A 496 57.89 27.74 29.12
N GLN A 497 57.08 28.54 29.84
CA GLN A 497 57.31 29.90 30.39
C GLN A 497 58.50 30.03 31.36
N ASP A 498 59.26 31.14 31.29
CA ASP A 498 59.48 32.15 32.35
C ASP A 498 60.82 32.93 32.17
N GLY A 499 60.75 34.27 32.18
CA GLY A 499 61.78 35.24 32.59
C GLY A 499 63.16 35.36 31.89
N LYS A 500 63.35 36.40 31.05
CA LYS A 500 64.34 37.52 31.25
C LYS A 500 64.54 38.41 30.01
N ILE A 501 65.04 39.62 30.29
CA ILE A 501 64.99 40.89 29.52
C ILE A 501 66.27 41.15 28.67
N LEU A 502 66.06 41.67 27.43
CA LEU A 502 66.82 42.56 26.51
C LEU A 502 68.36 42.42 26.31
N PRO A 503 68.87 42.74 25.10
CA PRO A 503 69.21 44.14 24.77
C PRO A 503 68.67 44.65 23.42
N THR A 504 68.48 45.97 23.44
CA THR A 504 68.16 46.91 22.36
C THR A 504 69.38 47.15 21.46
N HIS A 505 69.30 46.82 20.17
CA HIS A 505 69.97 47.60 19.12
C HIS A 505 69.35 47.34 17.76
N SER A 506 69.19 48.46 17.05
CA SER A 506 68.64 48.70 15.72
C SER A 506 69.60 48.26 14.61
N ASP A 507 69.07 47.59 13.59
CA ASP A 507 69.62 47.58 12.23
C ASP A 507 68.45 47.79 11.26
N ASP A 508 67.97 49.04 11.20
CA ASP A 508 67.13 49.55 10.11
C ASP A 508 68.02 50.44 9.23
N GLU A 509 68.73 49.83 8.28
CA GLU A 509 69.22 50.51 7.08
C GLU A 509 68.68 49.74 5.88
N ASP A 510 67.67 50.32 5.23
CA ASP A 510 67.32 50.20 3.80
C ASP A 510 65.80 50.18 3.60
N GLY A 511 65.21 51.31 3.20
CA GLY A 511 63.82 51.31 2.76
C GLY A 511 63.08 52.65 2.69
N TRP A 512 63.71 53.74 2.22
CA TRP A 512 63.00 54.97 1.85
C TRP A 512 63.40 55.52 0.47
N GLU A 513 63.70 54.65 -0.49
CA GLU A 513 63.73 55.00 -1.90
C GLU A 513 62.69 54.19 -2.65
N HIS A 514 61.44 54.68 -2.65
CA HIS A 514 60.47 54.66 -3.75
C HIS A 514 59.04 54.87 -3.20
N PHE A 515 58.60 56.14 -3.26
CA PHE A 515 57.22 56.62 -3.43
C PHE A 515 56.14 56.33 -2.38
#